data_AF-A0AAU0YYW7-F1
#
_entry.id   AF-A0AAU0YYW7-F1
#
_cell.length_a   1.000
_cell.length_b   1.000
_cell.length_c   1.000
_cell.angle_alpha   90.00
_cell.angle_beta   90.00
_cell.angle_gamma   90.00
#
_symmetry.space_group_name_H-M   'P 1'
#
loop_
_entity.id
_entity.type
_entity.pdbx_description
1 polymer ?
#
loop_
_entity_poly.entity_id
_entity_poly.type
_entity_poly.pdbx_seq_one_letter_code
_entity_poly.pdbx_strand_id
1 'polypeptide(L)'
;MPLHVPPAPAPALRSVLTALGSPTAVREARTPSLRAAQGPATPELPLPLHVLDHINGTTGPSRARLTGWRFLIRCGERAVAAADTMLTPDGWAFSHFFEGPYIRSTERALRQAESLPQAYQPRLLSVPELYMLTLWLHGERTADPASGQPAADDILVPLAPAPPGIAPHQPHRVAELLPVLTHRLTPTPATAGLLA
;
A
#
# COMPACT_ATOMS: atom_id res chain seq x y z
N MET A 1 16.22 -3.90 13.09
CA MET A 1 17.12 -3.76 11.92
C MET A 1 16.48 -2.77 10.94
N PRO A 2 17.24 -1.96 10.18
CA PRO A 2 16.63 -0.96 9.32
C PRO A 2 15.89 -1.62 8.15
N LEU A 3 14.71 -1.09 7.81
CA LEU A 3 14.02 -1.42 6.57
C LEU A 3 14.83 -0.94 5.37
N HIS A 4 14.81 -1.70 4.28
CA HIS A 4 15.41 -1.28 3.02
C HIS A 4 14.36 -0.60 2.15
N VAL A 5 14.09 0.69 2.41
CA VAL A 5 13.13 1.47 1.62
C VAL A 5 13.72 1.72 0.23
N PRO A 6 13.10 1.19 -0.84
CA PRO A 6 13.62 1.36 -2.19
C PRO A 6 13.42 2.82 -2.65
N PRO A 7 14.34 3.38 -3.45
CA PRO A 7 14.13 4.70 -4.02
C PRO A 7 12.96 4.66 -5.02
N ALA A 8 12.08 5.66 -4.96
CA ALA A 8 11.07 5.83 -5.99
C ALA A 8 11.69 6.24 -7.34
N PRO A 9 11.05 5.93 -8.47
CA PRO A 9 11.40 6.50 -9.77
C PRO A 9 11.48 8.03 -9.69
N ALA A 10 12.57 8.62 -10.16
CA ALA A 10 12.77 10.07 -10.10
C ALA A 10 11.61 10.89 -10.73
N PRO A 11 10.98 10.47 -11.84
CA PRO A 11 9.80 11.15 -12.37
C PRO A 11 8.58 11.10 -11.43
N ALA A 12 8.39 10.02 -10.67
CA ALA A 12 7.31 9.91 -9.68
C ALA A 12 7.52 10.88 -8.50
N LEU A 13 8.74 10.96 -7.96
CA LEU A 13 9.05 11.93 -6.90
C LEU A 13 8.88 13.38 -7.40
N ARG A 14 9.36 13.68 -8.60
CA ARG A 14 9.21 15.02 -9.20
C ARG A 14 7.75 15.42 -9.37
N SER A 15 6.87 14.51 -9.81
CA SER A 15 5.45 14.83 -9.99
C SER A 15 4.76 15.16 -8.65
N VAL A 16 5.11 14.47 -7.56
CA VAL A 16 4.62 14.78 -6.20
C VAL A 16 5.14 16.14 -5.72
N LEU A 17 6.43 16.44 -5.92
CA LEU A 17 6.99 17.74 -5.55
C LEU A 17 6.32 18.88 -6.33
N THR A 18 6.08 18.70 -7.63
CA THR A 18 5.33 19.66 -8.44
C THR A 18 3.90 19.86 -7.91
N ALA A 19 3.22 18.77 -7.53
CA ALA A 19 1.87 18.86 -6.96
C ALA A 19 1.85 19.56 -5.60
N LEU A 20 2.84 19.34 -4.73
CA LEU A 20 2.97 20.04 -3.44
C LEU A 20 3.24 21.54 -3.63
N GLY A 21 3.99 21.91 -4.67
CA GLY A 21 4.24 23.30 -5.05
C GLY A 21 3.05 23.99 -5.72
N SER A 22 1.98 23.27 -6.06
CA SER A 22 0.78 23.81 -6.72
C SER A 22 -0.32 24.11 -5.68
N PRO A 23 -0.67 25.39 -5.43
CA PRO A 23 -1.74 25.75 -4.51
C PRO A 23 -3.09 25.15 -4.91
N THR A 24 -3.34 25.01 -6.22
CA THR A 24 -4.57 24.40 -6.75
C THR A 24 -4.66 22.94 -6.35
N ALA A 25 -3.61 22.14 -6.59
CA ALA A 25 -3.61 20.72 -6.27
C ALA A 25 -3.79 20.46 -4.77
N VAL A 26 -3.16 21.28 -3.91
CA VAL A 26 -3.31 21.17 -2.45
C VAL A 26 -4.71 21.58 -1.98
N ARG A 27 -5.32 22.62 -2.58
CA ARG A 27 -6.64 23.11 -2.18
C ARG A 27 -7.79 22.21 -2.62
N GLU A 28 -7.69 21.64 -3.83
CA GLU A 28 -8.69 20.73 -4.40
C GLU A 28 -8.69 19.37 -3.70
N ALA A 29 -7.56 18.96 -3.13
CA ALA A 29 -7.48 17.73 -2.36
C ALA A 29 -8.35 17.79 -1.09
N ARG A 30 -9.01 16.66 -0.78
CA ARG A 30 -9.79 16.47 0.45
C ARG A 30 -8.87 16.14 1.64
N THR A 31 -7.84 16.95 1.86
CA THR A 31 -6.77 16.74 2.85
C THR A 31 -6.67 17.94 3.80
N PRO A 32 -7.62 18.11 4.75
CA PRO A 32 -7.63 19.25 5.67
C PRO A 32 -6.32 19.43 6.44
N SER A 33 -5.66 18.34 6.88
CA SER A 33 -4.39 18.46 7.61
C SER A 33 -3.26 19.00 6.74
N LEU A 34 -3.21 18.63 5.46
CA LEU A 34 -2.23 19.16 4.52
C LEU A 34 -2.49 20.64 4.20
N ARG A 35 -3.76 21.01 4.00
CA ARG A 35 -4.14 22.41 3.73
C ARG A 35 -3.88 23.34 4.91
N ALA A 36 -4.02 22.84 6.13
CA ALA A 36 -3.78 23.60 7.36
C ALA A 36 -2.32 23.55 7.84
N ALA A 37 -1.47 22.73 7.20
CA ALA A 37 -0.09 22.53 7.60
C ALA A 37 0.69 23.86 7.55
N GLN A 38 1.39 24.17 8.64
CA GLN A 38 2.24 25.36 8.75
C GLN A 38 3.69 24.92 8.59
N GLY A 39 4.30 25.25 7.44
CA GLY A 39 5.68 24.90 7.12
C GLY A 39 5.84 24.07 5.85
N PRO A 40 7.08 23.75 5.45
CA PRO A 40 7.34 22.97 4.26
C PRO A 40 6.77 21.55 4.39
N ALA A 41 6.07 21.09 3.36
CA ALA A 41 5.60 19.72 3.24
C ALA A 41 6.57 18.92 2.37
N THR A 42 7.06 17.79 2.87
CA THR A 42 8.04 16.95 2.20
C THR A 42 7.49 15.54 1.94
N PRO A 43 7.71 14.98 0.73
CA PRO A 43 7.40 13.57 0.48
C PRO A 43 8.51 12.68 1.05
N GLU A 44 8.13 11.74 1.89
CA GLU A 44 9.02 10.79 2.57
C GLU A 44 8.51 9.36 2.42
N LEU A 45 9.37 8.39 2.73
CA LEU A 45 9.05 6.97 2.79
C LEU A 45 8.30 6.48 1.53
N PRO A 46 8.93 6.53 0.34
CA PRO A 46 8.33 6.02 -0.88
C PRO A 46 8.08 4.51 -0.75
N LEU A 47 6.82 4.11 -0.88
CA LEU A 47 6.40 2.71 -0.84
C LEU A 47 5.81 2.30 -2.19
N PRO A 48 6.33 1.23 -2.84
CA PRO A 48 5.70 0.65 -4.02
C PRO A 48 4.29 0.16 -3.66
N LEU A 49 3.28 0.64 -4.39
CA LEU A 49 1.90 0.23 -4.21
C LEU A 49 1.54 -0.83 -5.25
N HIS A 50 1.29 -2.04 -4.78
CA HIS A 50 0.82 -3.16 -5.56
C HIS A 50 -0.66 -3.39 -5.29
N VAL A 51 -1.38 -3.83 -6.31
CA VAL A 51 -2.71 -4.44 -6.16
C VAL A 51 -2.58 -5.94 -6.32
N LEU A 52 -3.27 -6.69 -5.47
CA LEU A 52 -3.37 -8.13 -5.59
C LEU A 52 -4.56 -8.47 -6.49
N ASP A 53 -4.30 -8.79 -7.75
CA ASP A 53 -5.30 -9.21 -8.73
C ASP A 53 -5.56 -10.73 -8.62
N HIS A 54 -6.75 -11.18 -9.06
CA HIS A 54 -7.12 -12.60 -9.23
C HIS A 54 -7.07 -13.47 -7.96
N ILE A 55 -7.52 -12.93 -6.83
CA ILE A 55 -7.50 -13.66 -5.55
C ILE A 55 -8.47 -14.84 -5.53
N ASN A 56 -9.57 -14.75 -6.27
CA ASN A 56 -10.64 -15.75 -6.32
C ASN A 56 -10.35 -16.95 -7.25
N GLY A 57 -9.17 -17.03 -7.88
CA GLY A 57 -8.73 -18.18 -8.68
C GLY A 57 -9.50 -18.42 -9.98
N THR A 58 -10.51 -17.60 -10.31
CA THR A 58 -11.35 -17.79 -11.51
C THR A 58 -10.63 -17.42 -12.81
N THR A 59 -9.53 -16.67 -12.72
CA THR A 59 -8.77 -16.16 -13.87
C THR A 59 -7.27 -16.50 -13.83
N GLY A 60 -6.85 -17.37 -12.91
CA GLY A 60 -5.44 -17.77 -12.73
C GLY A 60 -4.90 -17.54 -11.32
N PRO A 61 -3.59 -17.76 -11.09
CA PRO A 61 -2.97 -17.56 -9.78
C PRO A 61 -2.99 -16.08 -9.39
N SER A 62 -3.14 -15.81 -8.09
CA SER A 62 -3.13 -14.45 -7.55
C SER A 62 -1.80 -13.75 -7.90
N ARG A 63 -1.91 -12.51 -8.36
CA ARG A 63 -0.76 -11.73 -8.85
C ARG A 63 -0.75 -10.34 -8.26
N ALA A 64 0.32 -9.99 -7.55
CA ALA A 64 0.65 -8.62 -7.22
C ALA A 64 1.15 -7.89 -8.48
N ARG A 65 0.52 -6.76 -8.79
CA ARG A 65 0.89 -5.87 -9.89
C ARG A 65 1.10 -4.47 -9.35
N LEU A 66 2.22 -3.85 -9.71
CA LEU A 66 2.47 -2.46 -9.36
C LEU A 66 1.41 -1.54 -10.01
N THR A 67 0.78 -0.71 -9.20
CA THR A 67 -0.18 0.31 -9.64
C THR A 67 0.34 1.72 -9.42
N GLY A 68 1.26 1.91 -8.47
CA GLY A 68 1.68 3.24 -8.08
C GLY A 68 2.86 3.26 -7.13
N TRP A 69 3.23 4.47 -6.70
CA TRP A 69 4.05 4.69 -5.52
C TRP A 69 3.31 5.60 -4.56
N ARG A 70 3.37 5.27 -3.27
CA ARG A 70 2.82 6.08 -2.20
C ARG A 70 3.93 6.78 -1.44
N PHE A 71 3.77 8.07 -1.21
CA PHE A 71 4.64 8.89 -0.38
C PHE A 71 3.86 9.36 0.84
N LEU A 72 4.46 9.29 2.03
CA LEU A 72 3.94 9.99 3.20
C LEU A 72 4.35 11.46 3.10
N ILE A 73 3.38 12.36 3.23
CA ILE A 73 3.65 13.80 3.22
C ILE A 73 3.83 14.26 4.66
N ARG A 74 5.06 14.62 5.04
CA ARG A 74 5.37 15.15 6.37
C ARG A 74 5.36 16.67 6.39
N CYS A 75 4.91 17.20 7.51
CA CYS A 75 5.12 18.59 7.90
C CYS A 75 5.60 18.59 9.35
N GLY A 76 6.85 19.00 9.58
CA GLY A 76 7.55 18.76 10.84
C GLY A 76 7.58 17.27 11.18
N GLU A 77 7.26 16.92 12.42
CA GLU A 77 7.33 15.52 12.88
C GLU A 77 6.13 14.65 12.51
N ARG A 78 5.12 15.19 11.81
CA ARG A 78 3.86 14.49 11.54
C ARG A 78 3.65 14.24 10.06
N ALA A 79 3.30 13.01 9.70
CA ALA A 79 2.63 12.74 8.43
C ALA A 79 1.21 13.35 8.44
N VAL A 80 0.98 14.31 7.54
CA VAL A 80 -0.28 15.07 7.43
C VAL A 80 -1.17 14.59 6.28
N ALA A 81 -0.58 13.96 5.27
CA ALA A 81 -1.28 13.38 4.13
C ALA A 81 -0.42 12.25 3.52
N ALA A 82 -0.93 11.64 2.47
CA ALA A 82 -0.15 10.82 1.56
C ALA A 82 -0.42 11.25 0.11
N ALA A 83 0.53 10.96 -0.77
CA ALA A 83 0.43 11.21 -2.20
C ALA A 83 0.65 9.90 -2.95
N ASP A 84 -0.26 9.59 -3.87
CA ASP A 84 -0.09 8.47 -4.78
C ASP A 84 0.34 8.98 -6.16
N THR A 85 1.23 8.23 -6.79
CA THR A 85 1.55 8.35 -8.20
C THR A 85 1.05 7.12 -8.94
N MET A 86 0.87 7.24 -10.25
CA MET A 86 0.49 6.14 -11.12
C MET A 86 1.37 6.12 -12.37
N LEU A 87 1.52 4.94 -12.96
CA LEU A 87 2.19 4.79 -14.24
C LEU A 87 1.17 5.02 -15.37
N THR A 88 1.46 5.96 -16.26
CA THR A 88 0.69 6.24 -17.48
C THR A 88 1.53 5.86 -18.71
N PRO A 89 0.96 5.87 -19.93
CA PRO A 89 1.74 5.68 -21.16
C PRO A 89 2.89 6.68 -21.33
N ASP A 90 2.73 7.89 -20.80
CA ASP A 90 3.73 8.97 -20.85
C ASP A 90 4.75 8.91 -19.68
N GLY A 91 4.63 7.93 -18.80
CA GLY A 91 5.48 7.72 -17.64
C GLY A 91 4.79 7.97 -16.30
N TRP A 92 5.56 8.28 -15.27
CA TRP A 92 5.01 8.47 -13.92
C TRP A 92 4.33 9.82 -13.77
N ALA A 93 3.07 9.79 -13.32
CA ALA A 93 2.27 10.98 -13.06
C ALA A 93 1.79 11.02 -11.61
N PHE A 94 1.58 12.23 -11.09
CA PHE A 94 0.86 12.44 -9.84
C PHE A 94 -0.59 11.98 -10.02
N SER A 95 -1.11 11.22 -9.06
CA SER A 95 -2.51 10.79 -9.06
C SER A 95 -3.34 11.72 -8.18
N HIS A 96 -3.13 11.68 -6.86
CA HIS A 96 -3.90 12.47 -5.90
C HIS A 96 -3.21 12.53 -4.54
N PHE A 97 -3.60 13.53 -3.74
CA PHE A 97 -3.38 13.52 -2.30
C PHE A 97 -4.59 12.93 -1.59
N PHE A 98 -4.36 12.23 -0.49
CA PHE A 98 -5.43 11.77 0.38
C PHE A 98 -5.02 11.81 1.86
N GLU A 99 -6.02 11.79 2.72
CA GLU A 99 -5.89 11.74 4.17
C GLU A 99 -6.77 10.59 4.67
N GLY A 100 -6.37 9.95 5.77
CA GLY A 100 -7.15 8.87 6.34
C GLY A 100 -6.39 8.01 7.34
N PRO A 101 -7.06 7.01 7.92
CA PRO A 101 -6.48 6.15 8.95
C PRO A 101 -5.24 5.38 8.46
N TYR A 102 -5.17 5.09 7.16
CA TYR A 102 -4.04 4.36 6.58
C TYR A 102 -2.70 5.09 6.71
N ILE A 103 -2.66 6.41 6.88
CA ILE A 103 -1.40 7.15 7.08
C ILE A 103 -0.75 6.74 8.39
N ARG A 104 -1.46 6.95 9.52
CA ARG A 104 -0.96 6.59 10.86
C ARG A 104 -0.76 5.08 11.00
N SER A 105 -1.64 4.30 10.38
CA SER A 105 -1.51 2.85 10.32
C SER A 105 -0.22 2.40 9.61
N THR A 106 0.12 3.02 8.48
CA THR A 106 1.35 2.72 7.73
C THR A 106 2.58 3.08 8.56
N GLU A 107 2.61 4.28 9.16
CA GLU A 107 3.71 4.69 10.05
C GLU A 107 3.91 3.71 11.22
N ARG A 108 2.81 3.25 11.84
CA ARG A 108 2.88 2.27 12.93
C ARG A 108 3.42 0.93 12.44
N ALA A 109 2.93 0.43 11.30
CA ALA A 109 3.37 -0.85 10.75
C ALA A 109 4.85 -0.82 10.35
N LEU A 110 5.32 0.30 9.77
CA LEU A 110 6.75 0.49 9.45
C LEU A 110 7.62 0.48 10.72
N ARG A 111 7.23 1.23 11.77
CA ARG A 111 7.95 1.19 13.06
C ARG A 111 7.98 -0.21 13.68
N GLN A 112 6.89 -0.96 13.57
CA GLN A 112 6.86 -2.35 14.05
C GLN A 112 7.79 -3.24 13.22
N ALA A 113 7.84 -3.05 11.90
CA ALA A 113 8.70 -3.81 11.02
C ALA A 113 10.20 -3.54 11.27
N GLU A 114 10.58 -2.33 11.68
CA GLU A 114 11.96 -2.01 12.08
C GLU A 114 12.44 -2.81 13.32
N SER A 115 11.50 -3.29 14.15
CA SER A 115 11.82 -4.14 15.31
C SER A 115 12.07 -5.60 14.94
N LEU A 116 11.80 -6.01 13.70
CA LEU A 116 12.03 -7.38 13.25
C LEU A 116 13.54 -7.68 13.12
N PRO A 117 13.93 -8.94 13.37
CA PRO A 117 15.34 -9.36 13.33
C PRO A 117 15.90 -9.41 11.90
N GLN A 118 15.03 -9.63 10.91
CA GLN A 118 15.37 -9.62 9.50
C GLN A 118 15.02 -8.25 8.91
N ALA A 119 15.89 -7.69 8.08
CA ALA A 119 15.53 -6.54 7.27
C ALA A 119 14.66 -6.99 6.08
N TYR A 120 13.77 -6.11 5.64
CA TYR A 120 12.81 -6.35 4.56
C TYR A 120 12.75 -5.13 3.64
N GLN A 121 12.33 -5.33 2.40
CA GLN A 121 11.91 -4.24 1.53
C GLN A 121 10.41 -4.00 1.75
N PRO A 122 9.99 -2.84 2.30
CA PRO A 122 8.59 -2.55 2.55
C PRO A 122 7.89 -2.15 1.24
N ARG A 123 6.70 -2.73 1.03
CA ARG A 123 5.79 -2.48 -0.08
C ARG A 123 4.37 -2.36 0.48
N LEU A 124 3.48 -1.73 -0.27
CA LEU A 124 2.05 -1.77 0.02
C LEU A 124 1.38 -2.79 -0.89
N LEU A 125 0.50 -3.61 -0.35
CA LEU A 125 -0.32 -4.55 -1.09
C LEU A 125 -1.79 -4.26 -0.79
N SER A 126 -2.48 -3.71 -1.79
CA SER A 126 -3.90 -3.41 -1.80
C SER A 126 -4.70 -4.65 -2.21
N VAL A 127 -5.79 -4.91 -1.49
CA VAL A 127 -6.78 -5.95 -1.79
C VAL A 127 -8.14 -5.26 -1.91
N PRO A 128 -8.45 -4.69 -3.09
CA PRO A 128 -9.64 -3.86 -3.30
C PRO A 128 -10.95 -4.57 -2.94
N GLU A 129 -11.05 -5.85 -3.24
CA GLU A 129 -12.25 -6.66 -3.01
C GLU A 129 -12.59 -6.82 -1.52
N LEU A 130 -11.62 -6.59 -0.63
CA LEU A 130 -11.80 -6.58 0.82
C LEU A 130 -11.67 -5.17 1.42
N TYR A 131 -11.56 -4.13 0.59
CA TYR A 131 -11.26 -2.75 1.00
C TYR A 131 -10.06 -2.66 1.95
N MET A 132 -9.09 -3.55 1.76
CA MET A 132 -8.00 -3.79 2.70
C MET A 132 -6.68 -3.33 2.09
N LEU A 133 -5.84 -2.72 2.92
CA LEU A 133 -4.46 -2.40 2.59
C LEU A 133 -3.53 -3.10 3.59
N THR A 134 -2.41 -3.63 3.10
CA THR A 134 -1.41 -4.29 3.94
C THR A 134 -0.03 -3.74 3.66
N LEU A 135 0.81 -3.67 4.70
CA LEU A 135 2.25 -3.54 4.53
C LEU A 135 2.80 -4.94 4.21
N TRP A 136 3.36 -5.08 3.01
CA TRP A 136 4.05 -6.27 2.55
C TRP A 136 5.55 -6.09 2.75
N LEU A 137 6.12 -6.92 3.60
CA LEU A 137 7.56 -6.96 3.89
C LEU A 137 8.18 -8.06 3.05
N HIS A 138 8.78 -7.67 1.94
CA HIS A 138 9.41 -8.60 1.00
C HIS A 138 10.82 -8.98 1.48
N GLY A 139 11.10 -10.27 1.57
CA GLY A 139 12.34 -10.81 2.11
C GLY A 139 13.56 -10.55 1.23
N GLU A 140 13.39 -10.53 -0.09
CA GLU A 140 14.45 -10.20 -1.04
C GLU A 140 14.57 -8.68 -1.19
N ARG A 141 15.56 -8.10 -0.49
CA ARG A 141 15.69 -6.65 -0.36
C ARG A 141 16.17 -5.98 -1.63
N THR A 142 16.89 -6.72 -2.47
CA THR A 142 17.47 -6.20 -3.72
C THR A 142 16.57 -6.45 -4.92
N ALA A 143 15.44 -7.13 -4.73
CA ALA A 143 14.44 -7.30 -5.77
C ALA A 143 13.97 -5.94 -6.27
N ASP A 144 13.74 -5.88 -7.58
CA ASP A 144 13.12 -4.73 -8.21
C ASP A 144 11.78 -4.40 -7.50
N PRO A 145 11.63 -3.18 -6.96
CA PRO A 145 10.42 -2.77 -6.24
C PRO A 145 9.18 -2.71 -7.14
N ALA A 146 9.35 -2.68 -8.46
CA ALA A 146 8.25 -2.65 -9.42
C ALA A 146 7.70 -4.04 -9.80
N SER A 147 8.37 -5.10 -9.37
CA SER A 147 8.04 -6.47 -9.74
C SER A 147 8.13 -7.43 -8.55
N GLY A 148 7.79 -8.69 -8.79
CA GLY A 148 7.78 -9.73 -7.77
C GLY A 148 6.38 -10.11 -7.30
N GLN A 149 6.29 -11.28 -6.70
CA GLN A 149 5.07 -11.84 -6.13
C GLN A 149 5.29 -12.06 -4.64
N PRO A 150 4.25 -11.96 -3.79
CA PRO A 150 4.36 -12.30 -2.38
C PRO A 150 4.87 -13.74 -2.24
N ALA A 151 6.08 -13.88 -1.70
CA ALA A 151 6.67 -15.19 -1.42
C ALA A 151 6.08 -15.76 -0.13
N ALA A 152 6.06 -17.09 0.01
CA ALA A 152 5.44 -17.76 1.15
C ALA A 152 5.93 -17.25 2.53
N ASP A 153 7.23 -16.94 2.63
CA ASP A 153 7.91 -16.46 3.84
C ASP A 153 7.90 -14.93 4.00
N ASP A 154 7.38 -14.19 3.01
CA ASP A 154 7.16 -12.75 3.18
C ASP A 154 6.12 -12.51 4.28
N ILE A 155 6.19 -11.32 4.89
CA ILE A 155 5.28 -10.93 5.96
C ILE A 155 4.26 -9.92 5.43
N LEU A 156 2.99 -10.14 5.74
CA LEU A 156 1.90 -9.20 5.52
C LEU A 156 1.44 -8.66 6.88
N VAL A 157 1.37 -7.35 7.00
CA VAL A 157 0.85 -6.65 8.18
C VAL A 157 -0.39 -5.86 7.75
N PRO A 158 -1.60 -6.35 8.05
CA PRO A 158 -2.85 -5.64 7.76
C PRO A 158 -2.86 -4.23 8.37
N LEU A 159 -3.23 -3.24 7.58
CA LEU A 159 -3.38 -1.87 8.05
C LEU A 159 -4.79 -1.64 8.61
N ALA A 160 -4.93 -0.69 9.53
CA ALA A 160 -6.22 -0.29 10.05
C ALA A 160 -6.85 0.80 9.16
N PRO A 161 -8.16 0.72 8.86
CA PRO A 161 -9.08 -0.34 9.26
C PRO A 161 -8.85 -1.64 8.48
N ALA A 162 -8.89 -2.77 9.19
CA ALA A 162 -8.85 -4.10 8.59
C ALA A 162 -10.27 -4.67 8.52
N PRO A 163 -10.59 -5.56 7.55
CA PRO A 163 -11.91 -6.17 7.46
C PRO A 163 -12.19 -7.09 8.66
N PRO A 164 -13.47 -7.35 9.00
CA PRO A 164 -13.84 -8.16 10.16
C PRO A 164 -13.11 -9.51 10.22
N GLY A 165 -12.62 -9.90 11.40
CA GLY A 165 -11.87 -11.15 11.58
C GLY A 165 -10.44 -11.13 11.04
N ILE A 166 -9.91 -9.99 10.61
CA ILE A 166 -8.47 -9.78 10.39
C ILE A 166 -7.98 -8.73 11.38
N ALA A 167 -7.00 -9.08 12.19
CA ALA A 167 -6.46 -8.17 13.19
C ALA A 167 -5.50 -7.16 12.51
N PRO A 168 -5.75 -5.84 12.63
CA PRO A 168 -4.80 -4.85 12.14
C PRO A 168 -3.50 -4.90 12.93
N HIS A 169 -2.39 -4.67 12.24
CA HIS A 169 -1.02 -4.62 12.78
C HIS A 169 -0.49 -5.95 13.32
N GLN A 170 -1.20 -7.06 13.12
CA GLN A 170 -0.68 -8.39 13.39
C GLN A 170 0.14 -8.87 12.17
N PRO A 171 1.44 -9.18 12.32
CA PRO A 171 2.22 -9.75 11.24
C PRO A 171 1.78 -11.19 10.96
N HIS A 172 1.59 -11.53 9.68
CA HIS A 172 1.28 -12.87 9.22
C HIS A 172 2.24 -13.26 8.10
N ARG A 173 2.61 -14.54 8.00
CA ARG A 173 3.26 -15.01 6.78
C ARG A 173 2.27 -14.98 5.61
N VAL A 174 2.75 -14.72 4.41
CA VAL A 174 1.92 -14.81 3.19
C VAL A 174 1.25 -16.17 3.09
N ALA A 175 1.99 -17.26 3.39
CA ALA A 175 1.46 -18.62 3.37
C ALA A 175 0.27 -18.85 4.32
N GLU A 176 0.13 -18.04 5.37
CA GLU A 176 -0.93 -18.15 6.36
C GLU A 176 -2.12 -17.24 6.03
N LEU A 177 -1.85 -15.99 5.64
CA LEU A 177 -2.90 -14.99 5.42
C LEU A 177 -3.53 -15.08 4.03
N LEU A 178 -2.74 -15.29 2.99
CA LEU A 178 -3.23 -15.25 1.61
C LEU A 178 -4.35 -16.28 1.35
N PRO A 179 -4.27 -17.54 1.83
CA PRO A 179 -5.38 -18.49 1.70
C PRO A 179 -6.67 -18.02 2.39
N VAL A 180 -6.57 -17.31 3.52
CA VAL A 180 -7.74 -16.75 4.23
C VAL A 180 -8.40 -15.66 3.40
N LEU A 181 -7.63 -14.79 2.75
CA LEU A 181 -8.15 -13.76 1.84
C LEU A 181 -8.85 -14.42 0.62
N THR A 182 -8.23 -15.44 0.03
CA THR A 182 -8.80 -16.22 -1.07
C THR A 182 -10.11 -16.88 -0.69
N HIS A 183 -10.19 -17.52 0.48
CA HIS A 183 -11.41 -18.17 0.93
C HIS A 183 -12.58 -17.18 1.06
N ARG A 184 -12.32 -15.98 1.60
CA ARG A 184 -13.33 -14.92 1.75
C ARG A 184 -13.85 -14.35 0.44
N LEU A 185 -13.04 -14.41 -0.61
CA LEU A 185 -13.34 -13.87 -1.93
C LEU A 185 -13.86 -14.92 -2.92
N THR A 186 -13.87 -16.19 -2.52
CA THR A 186 -14.42 -17.27 -3.33
C THR A 186 -15.94 -17.23 -3.23
N PRO A 187 -16.69 -17.04 -4.34
CA PRO A 187 -18.14 -17.09 -4.33
C PRO A 187 -18.60 -18.47 -3.84
N THR A 188 -19.55 -18.52 -2.90
CA THR A 188 -20.23 -19.79 -2.59
C THR A 188 -20.99 -20.22 -3.84
N PRO A 189 -20.78 -21.43 -4.38
CA PRO A 189 -21.54 -21.88 -5.54
C PRO A 189 -23.03 -21.89 -5.17
N ALA A 190 -23.83 -21.10 -5.89
CA ALA A 190 -25.26 -21.11 -5.74
C ALA A 190 -25.74 -22.53 -6.06
N THR A 191 -26.24 -23.23 -5.05
CA THR A 191 -26.91 -24.51 -5.24
C THR A 191 -28.20 -24.18 -5.98
N ALA A 192 -28.18 -24.33 -7.31
CA ALA A 192 -29.39 -24.24 -8.12
C ALA A 192 -30.32 -25.35 -7.63
N GLY A 193 -31.29 -24.99 -6.81
CA GLY A 193 -32.35 -25.89 -6.39
C GLY A 193 -33.09 -26.35 -7.64
N LEU A 194 -32.89 -27.62 -8.01
CA LEU A 194 -33.84 -28.31 -8.87
C LEU A 194 -35.17 -28.36 -8.11
N LEU A 195 -36.10 -27.49 -8.49
CA LEU A 195 -37.51 -27.70 -8.22
C LEU A 195 -37.99 -28.74 -9.24
N ALA A 196 -38.28 -29.93 -8.73
CA ALA A 196 -39.00 -31.00 -9.41
C ALA A 196 -40.50 -30.69 -9.51
#